data_AF-A0ABD1FEG4-F1
#
_entry.id   AF-A0ABD1FEG4-F1
#
_cell.length_a   1.000
_cell.length_b   1.000
_cell.length_c   1.000
_cell.angle_alpha   90.00
_cell.angle_beta   90.00
_cell.angle_gamma   90.00
#
_symmetry.space_group_name_H-M   'P 1'
#
loop_
_entity.id
_entity.type
_entity.pdbx_description
1 polymer ?
#
loop_
_entity_poly.entity_id
_entity_poly.type
_entity_poly.pdbx_seq_one_letter_code
_entity_poly.pdbx_strand_id
1 'polypeptide(L)'
;MAADNRRVSRVARNLFNVNVSATRLGVNNESSDSENKEDDNYKPDDNEISSSSDVNLGQVQRLPESSPPKSGKKRWKQRTPSSYQRNKRKRRRNEGREYFSEFSKKNINVRIIGPPCSCKKECKLKVADKEQEIFNNFWDLSSYDLQNMYLFGCIKVE
;
A
#
# COMPACT_ATOMS: atom_id res chain seq x y z
N MET A 1 9.90 58.09 -8.53
CA MET A 1 9.36 57.33 -7.38
C MET A 1 9.30 55.87 -7.83
N ALA A 2 10.38 55.09 -7.64
CA ALA A 2 10.66 54.20 -6.47
C ALA A 2 9.55 53.15 -6.28
N ALA A 3 9.76 51.83 -6.13
CA ALA A 3 10.89 50.90 -6.03
C ALA A 3 10.33 49.50 -6.42
N ASP A 4 10.98 48.60 -7.16
CA ASP A 4 12.09 47.69 -6.82
C ASP A 4 11.84 46.63 -5.73
N ASN A 5 12.05 45.36 -6.14
CA ASN A 5 12.57 44.18 -5.41
C ASN A 5 11.74 43.26 -4.45
N ARG A 6 11.77 41.96 -4.83
CA ARG A 6 12.16 40.74 -4.05
C ARG A 6 11.19 39.99 -3.10
N ARG A 7 10.77 38.82 -3.61
CA ARG A 7 10.84 37.45 -3.04
C ARG A 7 11.46 37.25 -1.63
N VAL A 8 10.69 36.75 -0.65
CA VAL A 8 11.13 35.92 0.52
C VAL A 8 9.92 35.09 1.01
N SER A 9 9.84 33.78 0.77
CA SER A 9 10.19 32.63 1.65
C SER A 9 9.36 32.40 2.93
N ARG A 10 8.62 31.27 2.89
CA ARG A 10 8.41 30.18 3.87
C ARG A 10 8.39 30.43 5.40
N VAL A 11 7.52 29.61 6.01
CA VAL A 11 7.55 29.02 7.37
C VAL A 11 6.78 29.79 8.45
N ALA A 12 5.59 29.30 8.78
CA ALA A 12 5.02 29.45 10.11
C ALA A 12 5.11 28.10 10.83
N ARG A 13 6.04 28.03 11.80
CA ARG A 13 6.10 26.98 12.83
C ARG A 13 5.07 27.38 13.89
N ASN A 14 4.06 26.57 14.13
CA ASN A 14 3.29 26.67 15.38
C ASN A 14 3.81 25.64 16.37
N LEU A 15 4.66 26.14 17.27
CA LEU A 15 4.99 25.56 18.55
C LEU A 15 3.81 25.81 19.48
N PHE A 16 3.10 24.79 19.97
CA PHE A 16 2.37 24.92 21.23
C PHE A 16 2.35 23.61 22.02
N ASN A 17 3.09 23.69 23.13
CA ASN A 17 3.02 23.03 24.42
C ASN A 17 2.47 21.60 24.55
N VAL A 18 3.40 20.74 24.97
CA VAL A 18 3.17 19.52 25.75
C VAL A 18 2.55 19.89 27.10
N ASN A 19 1.48 19.19 27.47
CA ASN A 19 1.26 18.87 28.88
C ASN A 19 0.79 17.43 29.01
N VAL A 20 1.54 16.64 29.76
CA VAL A 20 1.34 15.21 30.02
C VAL A 20 0.44 15.07 31.24
N SER A 21 -0.61 14.27 31.16
CA SER A 21 -1.18 13.56 32.31
C SER A 21 -1.94 12.31 31.84
N ALA A 22 -1.66 11.22 32.54
CA ALA A 22 -2.06 9.84 32.24
C ALA A 22 -3.53 9.55 32.57
N THR A 23 -4.14 8.57 31.88
CA THR A 23 -4.81 7.40 32.49
C THR A 23 -5.38 6.43 31.43
N ARG A 24 -5.42 5.15 31.82
CA ARG A 24 -5.95 3.95 31.15
C ARG A 24 -7.37 4.13 30.58
N LEU A 25 -7.69 3.40 29.51
CA LEU A 25 -8.65 2.28 29.49
C LEU A 25 -8.58 1.59 28.12
N GLY A 26 -8.63 0.25 28.14
CA GLY A 26 -8.61 -0.58 26.93
C GLY A 26 -9.92 -0.50 26.17
N VAL A 27 -9.82 -0.53 24.85
CA VAL A 27 -10.94 -0.81 23.95
C VAL A 27 -10.40 -1.69 22.82
N ASN A 28 -10.99 -2.86 22.68
CA ASN A 28 -10.77 -3.81 21.59
C ASN A 28 -11.07 -3.11 20.25
N ASN A 29 -10.17 -3.22 19.28
CA ASN A 29 -10.43 -2.79 17.91
C ASN A 29 -10.34 -4.01 17.00
N GLU A 30 -11.39 -4.84 17.04
CA GLU A 30 -11.82 -5.59 15.87
C GLU A 30 -12.27 -4.56 14.83
N SER A 31 -11.40 -4.26 13.86
CA SER A 31 -11.77 -3.50 12.68
C SER A 31 -11.91 -4.48 11.54
N SER A 32 -13.10 -5.07 11.47
CA SER A 32 -13.65 -5.77 10.33
C SER A 32 -14.16 -4.73 9.33
N ASP A 33 -13.28 -4.22 8.47
CA ASP A 33 -13.69 -3.42 7.29
C ASP A 33 -13.60 -4.30 6.05
N SER A 34 -14.57 -5.21 5.92
CA SER A 34 -14.95 -5.83 4.66
C SER A 34 -16.00 -4.94 3.99
N GLU A 35 -15.56 -3.87 3.32
CA GLU A 35 -16.37 -3.22 2.29
C GLU A 35 -15.85 -3.65 0.91
N ASN A 36 -16.41 -4.75 0.42
CA ASN A 36 -16.44 -5.04 -1.01
C ASN A 36 -17.25 -3.94 -1.69
N LYS A 37 -16.57 -3.01 -2.34
CA LYS A 37 -17.20 -2.22 -3.40
C LYS A 37 -17.09 -3.03 -4.67
N GLU A 38 -18.15 -3.78 -4.95
CA GLU A 38 -18.39 -4.38 -6.25
C GLU A 38 -18.34 -3.24 -7.29
N ASP A 39 -17.38 -3.33 -8.21
CA ASP A 39 -17.26 -2.40 -9.34
C ASP A 39 -18.11 -3.01 -10.47
N ASP A 40 -19.39 -2.65 -10.50
CA ASP A 40 -20.44 -3.11 -11.43
C ASP A 40 -20.23 -2.67 -12.89
N ASN A 41 -19.03 -2.81 -13.43
CA ASN A 41 -18.75 -2.43 -14.81
C ASN A 41 -17.87 -3.44 -15.55
N TYR A 42 -18.19 -4.73 -15.39
CA TYR A 42 -17.77 -5.76 -16.33
C TYR A 42 -18.87 -5.98 -17.37
N LYS A 43 -18.67 -5.45 -18.57
CA LYS A 43 -19.42 -5.86 -19.76
C LYS A 43 -18.55 -6.85 -20.55
N PRO A 44 -18.95 -8.11 -20.72
CA PRO A 44 -18.31 -8.98 -21.69
C PRO A 44 -18.54 -8.39 -23.09
N ASP A 45 -17.46 -8.31 -23.87
CA ASP A 45 -17.49 -7.87 -25.27
C ASP A 45 -17.88 -9.08 -26.13
N ASP A 46 -19.16 -9.19 -26.44
CA ASP A 46 -19.68 -10.14 -27.43
C ASP A 46 -19.33 -9.61 -28.82
N ASN A 47 -18.14 -9.97 -29.30
CA ASN A 47 -17.77 -9.81 -30.70
C ASN A 47 -17.41 -11.17 -31.29
N GLU A 48 -18.45 -11.99 -31.50
CA GLU A 48 -18.44 -12.95 -32.58
C GLU A 48 -18.40 -12.19 -33.90
N ILE A 49 -17.27 -12.24 -34.61
CA ILE A 49 -17.25 -11.98 -36.04
C ILE A 49 -16.75 -13.22 -36.76
N SER A 50 -17.77 -13.93 -37.23
CA SER A 50 -17.77 -14.91 -38.30
C SER A 50 -16.92 -14.46 -39.48
N SER A 51 -16.16 -15.41 -40.02
CA SER A 51 -15.40 -15.26 -41.25
C SER A 51 -16.34 -15.00 -42.43
N SER A 52 -16.16 -13.87 -43.09
CA SER A 52 -16.59 -13.70 -44.48
C SER A 52 -15.59 -12.82 -45.22
N SER A 53 -14.95 -13.45 -46.20
CA SER A 53 -14.13 -12.83 -47.23
C SER A 53 -15.01 -11.99 -48.14
N ASP A 54 -14.58 -10.78 -48.49
CA ASP A 54 -14.72 -10.29 -49.86
C ASP A 54 -13.78 -9.11 -50.16
N VAL A 55 -13.26 -9.16 -51.38
CA VAL A 55 -12.23 -8.31 -51.99
C VAL A 55 -12.79 -6.98 -52.48
N ASN A 56 -12.02 -5.88 -52.34
CA ASN A 56 -11.95 -4.92 -53.45
C ASN A 56 -10.68 -4.06 -53.45
N LEU A 57 -10.20 -3.84 -54.68
CA LEU A 57 -8.90 -3.32 -55.05
C LEU A 57 -9.06 -1.87 -55.53
N GLY A 58 -8.26 -0.97 -54.96
CA GLY A 58 -7.80 0.26 -55.63
C GLY A 58 -8.59 1.55 -55.34
N GLN A 59 -7.89 2.53 -54.75
CA GLN A 59 -7.68 3.85 -55.38
C GLN A 59 -6.61 4.65 -54.60
N VAL A 60 -5.55 5.06 -55.29
CA VAL A 60 -4.56 6.03 -54.83
C VAL A 60 -5.12 7.44 -55.04
N GLN A 61 -4.99 8.35 -54.06
CA GLN A 61 -4.60 9.75 -54.27
C GLN A 61 -4.39 10.58 -52.97
N ARG A 62 -3.18 11.17 -52.90
CA ARG A 62 -2.69 12.45 -52.32
C ARG A 62 -2.74 12.72 -50.80
N LEU A 63 -1.54 13.00 -50.27
CA LEU A 63 -1.27 13.71 -49.02
C LEU A 63 -1.65 15.20 -49.10
N PRO A 64 -2.21 15.76 -48.02
CA PRO A 64 -1.99 17.14 -47.62
C PRO A 64 -0.98 17.21 -46.46
N GLU A 65 0.10 17.94 -46.71
CA GLU A 65 1.14 18.32 -45.75
C GLU A 65 0.61 19.35 -44.72
N SER A 66 1.09 19.22 -43.48
CA SER A 66 1.08 20.21 -42.39
C SER A 66 -0.24 20.48 -41.62
N SER A 67 -0.65 19.51 -40.81
CA SER A 67 -1.30 19.82 -39.53
C SER A 67 -0.30 19.55 -38.39
N PRO A 68 -0.13 20.45 -37.40
CA PRO A 68 0.68 20.15 -36.22
C PRO A 68 0.16 18.85 -35.57
N PRO A 69 1.04 17.96 -35.07
CA PRO A 69 0.62 16.66 -34.56
C PRO A 69 -0.41 16.87 -33.46
N LYS A 70 -1.64 16.42 -33.72
CA LYS A 70 -2.71 16.35 -32.72
C LYS A 70 -2.11 15.60 -31.53
N SER A 71 -2.04 16.27 -30.37
CA SER A 71 -1.43 15.71 -29.17
C SER A 71 -2.00 14.30 -28.95
N GLY A 72 -1.13 13.30 -29.07
CA GLY A 72 -1.54 11.91 -29.20
C GLY A 72 -2.51 11.52 -28.09
N LYS A 73 -3.49 10.66 -28.43
CA LYS A 73 -4.44 10.05 -27.48
C LYS A 73 -3.67 9.75 -26.19
N LYS A 74 -4.06 10.40 -25.08
CA LYS A 74 -3.38 10.21 -23.78
C LYS A 74 -3.26 8.72 -23.55
N ARG A 75 -2.05 8.18 -23.70
CA ARG A 75 -1.81 6.75 -23.56
C ARG A 75 -2.27 6.39 -22.15
N TRP A 76 -3.31 5.55 -22.05
CA TRP A 76 -3.76 5.07 -20.75
C TRP A 76 -2.53 4.52 -20.03
N LYS A 77 -2.14 5.16 -18.92
CA LYS A 77 -1.00 4.69 -18.15
C LYS A 77 -1.41 3.36 -17.55
N GLN A 78 -0.66 2.30 -17.88
CA GLN A 78 -0.80 1.02 -17.21
C GLN A 78 -0.73 1.26 -15.70
N ARG A 79 -1.77 0.84 -14.99
CA ARG A 79 -1.84 0.99 -13.54
C ARG A 79 -0.78 0.07 -12.94
N THR A 80 0.08 0.61 -12.10
CA THR A 80 1.11 -0.15 -11.37
C THR A 80 0.74 -0.15 -9.89
N PRO A 81 0.01 -1.16 -9.39
CA PRO A 81 -0.48 -1.17 -8.01
C PRO A 81 0.61 -0.97 -6.97
N SER A 82 1.82 -1.49 -7.21
CA SER A 82 2.99 -1.32 -6.33
C SER A 82 3.44 0.14 -6.17
N SER A 83 3.11 1.02 -7.11
CA SER A 83 3.44 2.44 -7.02
C SER A 83 2.55 3.20 -6.04
N TYR A 84 1.35 2.67 -5.76
CA TYR A 84 0.36 3.31 -4.90
C TYR A 84 0.85 3.37 -3.45
N GLN A 85 0.74 4.55 -2.84
CA GLN A 85 1.21 4.77 -1.47
C GLN A 85 0.52 3.87 -0.45
N ARG A 86 -0.78 3.59 -0.64
CA ARG A 86 -1.53 2.62 0.15
C ARG A 86 -0.89 1.23 0.10
N ASN A 87 -0.50 0.77 -1.09
CA ASN A 87 0.08 -0.55 -1.29
C ASN A 87 1.53 -0.61 -0.77
N LYS A 88 2.31 0.45 -0.97
CA LYS A 88 3.64 0.58 -0.34
C LYS A 88 3.55 0.49 1.18
N ARG A 89 2.58 1.18 1.79
CA ARG A 89 2.35 1.14 3.24
C ARG A 89 1.90 -0.24 3.72
N LYS A 90 0.94 -0.87 3.02
CA LYS A 90 0.49 -2.24 3.31
C LYS A 90 1.68 -3.20 3.28
N ARG A 91 2.52 -3.11 2.25
CA ARG A 91 3.75 -3.91 2.14
C ARG A 91 4.71 -3.65 3.29
N ARG A 92 5.03 -2.39 3.61
CA ARG A 92 5.91 -2.04 4.74
C ARG A 92 5.40 -2.58 6.07
N ARG A 93 4.09 -2.50 6.31
CA ARG A 93 3.45 -3.09 7.50
C ARG A 93 3.63 -4.60 7.55
N ASN A 94 3.36 -5.29 6.43
CA ASN A 94 3.49 -6.75 6.35
C ASN A 94 4.94 -7.22 6.43
N GLU A 95 5.91 -6.40 6.04
CA GLU A 95 7.35 -6.68 6.21
C GLU A 95 7.87 -6.28 7.61
N GLY A 96 6.99 -5.79 8.50
CA GLY A 96 7.39 -5.32 9.83
C GLY A 96 8.28 -4.07 9.80
N ARG A 97 8.34 -3.34 8.69
CA ARG A 97 9.19 -2.16 8.51
C ARG A 97 8.48 -0.88 8.97
N GLU A 98 9.28 0.16 9.17
CA GLU A 98 8.75 1.48 9.49
C GLU A 98 7.82 2.00 8.39
N TYR A 99 6.69 2.59 8.79
CA TYR A 99 5.77 3.25 7.87
C TYR A 99 5.01 4.41 8.52
N PHE A 100 4.61 5.39 7.70
CA PHE A 100 3.72 6.46 8.13
C PHE A 100 2.26 6.03 8.08
N SER A 101 1.56 6.13 9.21
CA SER A 101 0.13 5.87 9.33
C SER A 101 -0.67 7.13 9.03
N GLU A 102 -1.51 7.07 7.99
CA GLU A 102 -2.39 8.19 7.63
C GLU A 102 -3.50 8.44 8.66
N PHE A 103 -3.89 7.40 9.41
CA PHE A 103 -4.93 7.47 10.42
C PHE A 103 -4.39 8.14 11.69
N SER A 104 -3.32 7.59 12.28
CA SER A 104 -2.73 8.10 13.52
C SER A 104 -1.78 9.29 13.32
N LYS A 105 -1.49 9.67 12.06
CA LYS A 105 -0.55 10.74 11.66
C LYS A 105 0.84 10.59 12.29
N LYS A 106 1.28 9.35 12.50
CA LYS A 106 2.55 9.00 13.16
C LYS A 106 3.37 8.04 12.31
N ASN A 107 4.69 8.10 12.47
CA ASN A 107 5.57 7.01 12.02
C ASN A 107 5.44 5.84 13.00
N ILE A 108 5.16 4.67 12.45
CA ILE A 108 5.14 3.40 13.16
C ILE A 108 6.52 2.79 12.94
N ASN A 109 7.26 2.58 14.02
CA ASN A 109 8.62 2.06 13.98
C ASN A 109 8.68 0.63 13.43
N VAL A 110 9.89 0.23 13.02
CA VAL A 110 10.21 -1.16 12.68
C VAL A 110 9.88 -2.10 13.85
N ARG A 111 9.37 -3.29 13.52
CA ARG A 111 9.12 -4.35 14.48
C ARG A 111 10.46 -4.91 14.96
N ILE A 112 10.58 -5.09 16.26
CA ILE A 112 11.75 -5.67 16.92
C ILE A 112 11.26 -6.65 17.98
N ILE A 113 12.08 -7.64 18.30
CA ILE A 113 11.82 -8.53 19.44
C ILE A 113 11.89 -7.69 20.72
N GLY A 114 10.84 -7.80 21.54
CA GLY A 114 10.73 -7.07 22.79
C GLY A 114 11.58 -7.67 23.91
N PRO A 115 11.60 -7.01 25.08
CA PRO A 115 12.22 -7.59 26.26
C PRO A 115 11.53 -8.91 26.65
N PRO A 116 12.23 -9.80 27.40
CA PRO A 116 11.62 -10.97 28.01
C PRO A 116 10.33 -10.62 28.75
N CYS A 117 9.30 -11.43 28.63
CA CYS A 117 8.18 -11.36 29.55
C CYS A 117 8.56 -12.00 30.91
N SER A 118 8.02 -11.46 32.00
CA SER A 118 8.18 -11.97 33.38
C SER A 118 7.02 -12.89 33.81
N CYS A 119 6.39 -13.59 32.86
CA CYS A 119 5.20 -14.40 33.14
C CYS A 119 5.56 -15.72 33.85
N LYS A 120 4.62 -16.24 34.67
CA LYS A 120 4.76 -17.53 35.38
C LYS A 120 4.99 -18.75 34.47
N LYS A 121 4.66 -18.62 33.18
CA LYS A 121 4.82 -19.69 32.18
C LYS A 121 6.22 -19.71 31.56
N GLU A 122 7.09 -18.78 31.97
CA GLU A 122 8.49 -18.67 31.57
C GLU A 122 8.67 -18.73 30.04
N CYS A 123 7.81 -18.02 29.29
CA CYS A 123 7.75 -18.17 27.84
C CYS A 123 9.10 -17.99 27.16
N LYS A 124 9.95 -17.07 27.66
CA LYS A 124 11.30 -16.84 27.11
C LYS A 124 12.16 -18.10 27.13
N LEU A 125 12.12 -18.89 28.19
CA LEU A 125 12.92 -20.13 28.27
C LEU A 125 12.46 -21.16 27.23
N LYS A 126 11.18 -21.14 26.85
CA LYS A 126 10.59 -22.08 25.88
C LYS A 126 10.94 -21.76 24.42
N VAL A 127 11.13 -20.48 24.11
CA VAL A 127 11.48 -20.02 22.76
C VAL A 127 12.94 -19.59 22.63
N ALA A 128 13.72 -19.75 23.71
CA ALA A 128 15.14 -19.44 23.74
C ALA A 128 15.85 -20.03 22.52
N ASP A 129 16.80 -19.27 21.98
CA ASP A 129 17.60 -19.58 20.79
C ASP A 129 16.83 -19.63 19.45
N LYS A 130 15.50 -19.70 19.46
CA LYS A 130 14.64 -19.71 18.26
C LYS A 130 13.89 -18.39 18.04
N GLU A 131 13.94 -17.46 18.99
CA GLU A 131 13.21 -16.17 18.93
C GLU A 131 13.47 -15.43 17.61
N GLN A 132 14.75 -15.30 17.24
CA GLN A 132 15.16 -14.57 16.04
C GLN A 132 14.73 -15.28 14.76
N GLU A 133 14.85 -16.61 14.74
CA GLU A 133 14.46 -17.43 13.59
C GLU A 133 12.95 -17.32 13.36
N ILE A 134 12.14 -17.51 14.41
CA ILE A 134 10.68 -17.39 14.36
C ILE A 134 10.28 -15.98 13.91
N PHE A 135 10.96 -14.95 14.42
CA PHE A 135 10.71 -13.56 14.06
C PHE A 135 10.95 -13.30 12.57
N ASN A 136 12.11 -13.73 12.06
CA ASN A 136 12.47 -13.56 10.65
C ASN A 136 11.53 -14.36 9.74
N ASN A 137 11.32 -15.64 10.04
CA ASN A 137 10.43 -16.52 9.29
C ASN A 137 9.01 -15.95 9.16
N PHE A 138 8.50 -15.26 10.18
CA PHE A 138 7.20 -14.61 10.12
C PHE A 138 7.20 -13.33 9.24
N TRP A 139 8.15 -12.42 9.45
CA TRP A 139 8.14 -11.11 8.77
C TRP A 139 8.61 -11.18 7.31
N ASP A 140 9.50 -12.13 6.98
CA ASP A 140 10.01 -12.31 5.62
C ASP A 140 8.94 -12.79 4.64
N LEU A 141 7.84 -13.36 5.13
CA LEU A 141 6.69 -13.75 4.31
C LEU A 141 6.05 -12.56 3.60
N SER A 142 6.12 -11.35 4.18
CA SER A 142 5.63 -10.09 3.59
C SER A 142 4.16 -10.05 3.14
N SER A 143 3.39 -11.09 3.43
CA SER A 143 1.99 -11.27 3.06
C SER A 143 1.17 -11.65 4.28
N TYR A 144 0.02 -10.99 4.43
CA TYR A 144 -0.90 -11.21 5.55
C TYR A 144 -1.42 -12.65 5.58
N ASP A 145 -1.78 -13.19 4.41
CA ASP A 145 -2.35 -14.54 4.31
C ASP A 145 -1.29 -15.60 4.64
N LEU A 146 -0.06 -15.43 4.13
CA LEU A 146 1.06 -16.32 4.45
C LEU A 146 1.43 -16.24 5.94
N GLN A 147 1.40 -15.04 6.53
CA GLN A 147 1.63 -14.84 7.96
C GLN A 147 0.59 -15.57 8.81
N ASN A 148 -0.69 -15.48 8.45
CA ASN A 148 -1.75 -16.21 9.13
C ASN A 148 -1.59 -17.72 8.98
N MET A 149 -1.30 -18.20 7.76
CA MET A 149 -1.03 -19.63 7.52
C MET A 149 0.15 -20.14 8.36
N TYR A 150 1.22 -19.36 8.47
CA TYR A 150 2.36 -19.68 9.33
C TYR A 150 1.92 -19.85 10.79
N LEU A 151 1.14 -18.89 11.32
CA LEU A 151 0.64 -18.97 12.70
C LEU A 151 -0.25 -20.19 12.92
N PHE A 152 -1.16 -20.50 11.99
CA PHE A 152 -2.02 -21.68 12.10
C PHE A 152 -1.22 -22.98 12.05
N GLY A 153 -0.15 -23.04 11.23
CA GLY A 153 0.75 -24.20 11.21
C GLY A 153 1.52 -24.42 12.51
N CYS A 154 1.69 -23.38 13.34
CA CYS A 154 2.34 -23.48 14.65
C CYS A 154 1.39 -23.92 15.77
N ILE A 155 0.08 -23.91 15.57
CA ILE A 155 -0.92 -24.22 16.60
C ILE A 155 -1.29 -25.71 16.51
N LYS A 156 -1.14 -26.43 17.62
CA LYS A 156 -1.72 -27.77 17.79
C LYS A 156 -2.98 -27.64 18.62
N VAL A 157 -4.09 -28.16 18.11
CA VAL A 157 -5.33 -28.32 18.88
C VAL A 157 -5.27 -29.72 19.47
N GLU A 158 -5.17 -29.80 20.80
CA GLU A 158 -5.30 -31.03 21.58
C GLU A 158 -6.71 -31.12 22.17
#